data_AF-M1IY84-F1
#
_entry.id   AF-M1IY84-F1
#
_cell.length_a   1.000
_cell.length_b   1.000
_cell.length_c   1.000
_cell.angle_alpha   90.00
_cell.angle_beta   90.00
_cell.angle_gamma   90.00
#
_symmetry.space_group_name_H-M   'P 1'
#
loop_
_entity.id
_entity.type
_entity.pdbx_description
1 polymer ?
#
loop_
_entity_poly.entity_id
_entity_poly.type
_entity_poly.pdbx_seq_one_letter_code
_entity_poly.pdbx_strand_id
1 'polypeptide(L)'
;MSERIYRGNMISIIASAFILVELILVLINGLQYLFSTTSKLLMWIIFILALPSYITYSRSNLKKSFFMRVFGALAIVIAFAGLILIQLNQFIGIETLILGYMFEPLAGISIYLSLYNVNKLFSSLFFYGALIYTIGLPMYLINLGIVSVAGDVIKMIGLFMLIMSFYTKRRVL
;
A
#
# COMPACT_ATOMS: atom_id res chain seq x y z
N MET A 1 -20.01 6.25 -0.12
CA MET A 1 -18.79 5.82 0.58
C MET A 1 -18.82 6.41 1.98
N SER A 2 -18.49 5.65 3.03
CA SER A 2 -18.47 6.21 4.38
C SER A 2 -17.30 7.19 4.53
N GLU A 3 -17.43 8.17 5.41
CA GLU A 3 -16.37 9.17 5.66
C GLU A 3 -15.05 8.52 6.07
N ARG A 4 -15.11 7.41 6.83
CA ARG A 4 -13.94 6.63 7.21
C ARG A 4 -13.22 6.08 5.98
N ILE A 5 -13.92 5.44 5.04
CA ILE A 5 -13.28 4.91 3.82
C ILE A 5 -12.63 6.03 3.00
N TYR A 6 -13.26 7.21 2.94
CA TYR A 6 -12.64 8.37 2.28
C TYR A 6 -11.34 8.80 2.94
N ARG A 7 -11.32 8.95 4.27
CA ARG A 7 -10.12 9.30 5.03
C ARG A 7 -9.02 8.24 4.86
N GLY A 8 -9.40 6.96 4.86
CA GLY A 8 -8.48 5.85 4.59
C GLY A 8 -7.82 6.01 3.22
N ASN A 9 -8.62 6.22 2.16
CA ASN A 9 -8.12 6.41 0.80
C ASN A 9 -7.18 7.62 0.69
N MET A 10 -7.49 8.72 1.38
CA MET A 10 -6.64 9.92 1.43
C MET A 10 -5.26 9.65 2.07
N ILE A 11 -5.23 8.85 3.14
CA ILE A 11 -3.96 8.45 3.76
C ILE A 11 -3.20 7.51 2.82
N SER A 12 -3.90 6.55 2.21
CA SER A 12 -3.30 5.59 1.28
C SER A 12 -2.69 6.24 0.04
N ILE A 13 -3.28 7.31 -0.51
CA ILE A 13 -2.68 7.98 -1.66
C ILE A 13 -1.41 8.74 -1.29
N ILE A 14 -1.35 9.34 -0.10
CA ILE A 14 -0.13 9.97 0.43
C ILE A 14 0.95 8.90 0.63
N ALA A 15 0.60 7.77 1.25
CA ALA A 15 1.51 6.65 1.42
C ALA A 15 2.03 6.11 0.08
N SER A 16 1.15 6.00 -0.94
CA SER A 16 1.54 5.58 -2.29
C SER A 16 2.59 6.50 -2.91
N ALA A 17 2.48 7.82 -2.71
CA ALA A 17 3.49 8.76 -3.22
C ALA A 17 4.89 8.51 -2.60
N PHE A 18 4.96 8.27 -1.29
CA PHE A 18 6.22 7.91 -0.63
C PHE A 18 6.74 6.55 -1.08
N ILE A 19 5.86 5.56 -1.25
CA ILE A 19 6.21 4.25 -1.81
C ILE A 19 6.80 4.43 -3.21
N LEU A 20 6.17 5.20 -4.09
CA LEU A 20 6.66 5.44 -5.44
C LEU A 20 8.06 6.06 -5.46
N VAL A 21 8.31 7.06 -4.60
CA VAL A 21 9.64 7.66 -4.45
C VAL A 21 10.66 6.60 -4.04
N GLU A 22 10.35 5.79 -3.02
CA GLU A 22 11.25 4.73 -2.55
C GLU A 22 11.52 3.69 -3.65
N LEU A 23 10.48 3.23 -4.34
CA LEU A 23 10.62 2.26 -5.44
C LEU A 23 11.52 2.80 -6.56
N ILE A 24 11.39 4.07 -6.94
CA ILE A 24 12.23 4.71 -7.95
C ILE A 24 13.67 4.81 -7.47
N LEU A 25 13.90 5.21 -6.21
CA LEU A 25 15.26 5.30 -5.65
C LEU A 25 15.94 3.94 -5.61
N VAL A 26 15.24 2.88 -5.21
CA VAL A 26 15.76 1.50 -5.23
C VAL A 26 15.98 1.02 -6.67
N LEU A 27 15.14 1.42 -7.62
CA LEU A 27 15.31 1.05 -9.03
C LEU A 27 16.58 1.65 -9.63
N ILE A 28 16.92 2.89 -9.27
CA ILE A 28 18.10 3.60 -9.76
C ILE A 28 19.38 3.15 -9.06
N ASN A 29 19.32 2.98 -7.73
CA ASN A 29 20.51 2.73 -6.89
C ASN A 29 20.73 1.26 -6.52
N GLY A 30 19.78 0.38 -6.89
CA GLY A 30 19.79 -1.04 -6.56
C GLY A 30 19.30 -1.34 -5.13
N LEU A 31 19.13 -2.64 -4.84
CA LEU A 31 18.57 -3.13 -3.58
C LEU A 31 19.35 -2.72 -2.33
N GLN A 32 20.67 -2.56 -2.44
CA GLN A 32 21.51 -2.12 -1.30
C GLN A 32 21.14 -0.72 -0.81
N TYR A 33 20.48 0.09 -1.65
CA TYR A 33 19.97 1.40 -1.26
C TYR A 33 18.97 1.34 -0.11
N LEU A 34 18.29 0.21 0.10
CA LEU A 34 17.36 -0.01 1.22
C LEU A 34 18.03 0.16 2.60
N PHE A 35 19.35 0.03 2.68
CA PHE A 35 20.10 0.25 3.92
C PHE A 35 20.58 1.69 4.12
N SER A 36 20.40 2.55 3.13
CA SER A 36 20.74 3.97 3.23
C SER A 36 19.84 4.68 4.26
N THR A 37 20.36 5.74 4.87
CA THR A 37 19.59 6.56 5.82
C THR A 37 18.32 7.13 5.19
N THR A 38 18.40 7.57 3.93
CA THR A 38 17.27 8.12 3.19
C THR A 38 16.16 7.09 3.01
N SER A 39 16.51 5.89 2.53
CA SER A 39 15.53 4.81 2.34
C SER A 39 14.89 4.38 3.65
N LYS A 40 15.70 4.20 4.72
CA LYS A 40 15.17 3.88 6.06
C LYS A 40 14.16 4.89 6.54
N LEU A 41 14.45 6.18 6.39
CA LEU A 41 13.52 7.26 6.76
C LEU A 41 12.22 7.18 5.95
N LEU A 42 12.31 6.98 4.64
CA LEU A 42 11.14 6.82 3.76
C LEU A 42 10.29 5.61 4.18
N MET A 43 10.91 4.46 4.43
CA MET A 43 10.21 3.27 4.87
C MET A 43 9.52 3.44 6.23
N TRP A 44 10.15 4.14 7.18
CA TRP A 44 9.51 4.49 8.45
C TRP A 44 8.32 5.43 8.27
N ILE A 45 8.42 6.43 7.39
CA ILE A 45 7.29 7.31 7.05
C ILE A 45 6.13 6.49 6.48
N ILE A 46 6.41 5.60 5.52
CA ILE A 46 5.41 4.71 4.90
C ILE A 46 4.73 3.86 5.97
N PHE A 47 5.50 3.27 6.89
CA PHE A 47 4.96 2.47 7.99
C PHE A 47 4.09 3.27 8.94
N ILE A 48 4.53 4.47 9.34
CA ILE A 48 3.74 5.35 10.22
C ILE A 48 2.40 5.71 9.55
N LEU A 49 2.37 5.93 8.23
CA LEU A 49 1.14 6.19 7.47
C LEU A 49 0.24 4.94 7.36
N ALA A 50 0.80 3.74 7.37
CA ALA A 50 0.02 2.50 7.33
C ALA A 50 -0.86 2.32 8.58
N LEU A 51 -0.41 2.78 9.76
CA LEU A 51 -1.17 2.68 11.01
C LEU A 51 -2.53 3.43 10.98
N PRO A 52 -2.59 4.75 10.74
CA PRO A 52 -3.87 5.47 10.68
C PRO A 52 -4.72 5.01 9.50
N SER A 53 -4.13 4.60 8.38
CA SER A 53 -4.84 3.97 7.26
C SER A 53 -5.58 2.71 7.72
N TYR A 54 -4.85 1.76 8.33
CA TYR A 54 -5.42 0.53 8.86
C TYR A 54 -6.49 0.76 9.93
N ILE A 55 -6.24 1.65 10.89
CA ILE A 55 -7.23 1.99 11.93
C ILE A 55 -8.52 2.52 11.29
N THR A 56 -8.39 3.36 10.27
CA THR A 56 -9.53 3.96 9.58
C THR A 56 -10.34 2.91 8.81
N TYR A 57 -9.67 2.00 8.09
CA TYR A 57 -10.35 0.94 7.34
C TYR A 57 -10.94 -0.15 8.24
N SER A 58 -10.21 -0.61 9.25
CA SER A 58 -10.66 -1.65 10.20
C SER A 58 -11.89 -1.23 11.00
N ARG A 59 -12.04 0.09 11.26
CA ARG A 59 -13.23 0.68 11.90
C ARG A 59 -14.34 1.06 10.93
N SER A 60 -14.18 0.81 9.63
CA SER A 60 -15.20 1.09 8.64
C SER A 60 -16.05 -0.15 8.34
N ASN A 61 -17.30 0.05 7.91
CA ASN A 61 -18.23 -1.03 7.56
C ASN A 61 -17.88 -1.63 6.19
N LEU A 62 -16.69 -2.24 6.08
CA LEU A 62 -16.26 -2.94 4.88
C LEU A 62 -16.97 -4.28 4.72
N LYS A 63 -17.28 -4.65 3.49
CA LYS A 63 -17.61 -6.03 3.15
C LYS A 63 -16.44 -6.93 3.51
N LYS A 64 -16.75 -8.09 4.09
CA LYS A 64 -15.75 -9.09 4.52
C LYS A 64 -14.64 -8.45 5.38
N SER A 65 -15.01 -7.58 6.33
CA SER A 65 -14.08 -6.83 7.21
C SER A 65 -13.08 -7.69 8.00
N PHE A 66 -13.33 -9.00 8.12
CA PHE A 66 -12.38 -9.97 8.64
C PHE A 66 -11.02 -9.90 7.92
N PHE A 67 -10.99 -9.82 6.58
CA PHE A 67 -9.74 -9.79 5.82
C PHE A 67 -8.91 -8.55 6.19
N MET A 68 -9.53 -7.37 6.22
CA MET A 68 -8.85 -6.14 6.68
C MET A 68 -8.29 -6.27 8.09
N ARG A 69 -9.08 -6.78 9.05
CA ARG A 69 -8.67 -6.85 10.47
C ARG A 69 -7.53 -7.85 10.70
N VAL A 70 -7.55 -9.00 10.06
CA VAL A 70 -6.52 -10.04 10.24
C VAL A 70 -5.31 -9.75 9.39
N PHE A 71 -5.47 -9.66 8.07
CA PHE A 71 -4.33 -9.51 7.16
C PHE A 71 -3.72 -8.12 7.24
N GLY A 72 -4.50 -7.07 7.51
CA GLY A 72 -3.95 -5.73 7.74
C GLY A 72 -3.09 -5.67 9.01
N ALA A 73 -3.51 -6.33 10.10
CA ALA A 73 -2.71 -6.43 11.31
C ALA A 73 -1.42 -7.25 11.08
N LEU A 74 -1.53 -8.39 10.38
CA LEU A 74 -0.36 -9.20 10.03
C LEU A 74 0.64 -8.43 9.18
N ALA A 75 0.18 -7.70 8.15
CA ALA A 75 1.02 -6.86 7.30
C ALA A 75 1.82 -5.85 8.15
N ILE A 76 1.15 -5.14 9.06
CA ILE A 76 1.79 -4.15 9.94
C ILE A 76 2.83 -4.80 10.86
N VAL A 77 2.49 -5.90 11.54
CA VAL A 77 3.39 -6.54 12.50
C VAL A 77 4.64 -7.08 11.80
N ILE A 78 4.47 -7.74 10.65
CA ILE A 78 5.57 -8.31 9.89
C ILE A 78 6.42 -7.19 9.26
N ALA A 79 5.80 -6.16 8.69
CA ALA A 79 6.52 -5.01 8.15
C ALA A 79 7.35 -4.31 9.24
N PHE A 80 6.80 -4.13 10.45
CA PHE A 80 7.53 -3.55 11.57
C PHE A 80 8.78 -4.38 11.93
N ALA A 81 8.64 -5.71 12.01
CA ALA A 81 9.78 -6.60 12.25
C ALA A 81 10.83 -6.47 11.13
N GLY A 82 10.39 -6.44 9.86
CA GLY A 82 11.27 -6.21 8.72
C GLY A 82 12.03 -4.89 8.80
N LEU A 83 11.35 -3.80 9.18
CA LEU A 83 11.97 -2.49 9.34
C LEU A 83 13.02 -2.44 10.46
N ILE A 84 12.77 -3.10 11.59
CA ILE A 84 13.77 -3.22 12.66
C ILE A 84 15.02 -3.94 12.12
N LEU A 85 14.85 -5.04 11.39
CA LEU A 85 15.96 -5.80 10.82
C LEU A 85 16.73 -4.98 9.77
N ILE A 86 16.03 -4.22 8.92
CA ILE A 86 16.66 -3.29 7.96
C ILE A 86 17.41 -2.17 8.69
N GLN A 87 16.86 -1.64 9.78
CA GLN A 87 17.53 -0.64 10.61
C GLN A 87 18.87 -1.15 11.15
N LEU A 88 18.93 -2.44 11.48
CA LEU A 88 20.15 -3.17 11.89
C LEU A 88 21.04 -3.59 10.71
N ASN A 89 20.74 -3.16 9.48
CA ASN A 89 21.43 -3.52 8.23
C ASN A 89 21.42 -5.02 7.90
N GLN A 90 20.37 -5.74 8.30
CA GLN A 90 20.26 -7.17 8.02
C GLN A 90 19.41 -7.42 6.77
N PHE A 91 19.95 -8.18 5.81
CA PHE A 91 19.29 -8.49 4.54
C PHE A 91 17.95 -9.22 4.70
N ILE A 92 17.86 -10.12 5.70
CA ILE A 92 16.61 -10.80 6.07
C ILE A 92 15.46 -9.83 6.39
N GLY A 93 15.76 -8.59 6.75
CA GLY A 93 14.77 -7.55 6.93
C GLY A 93 14.03 -7.17 5.64
N ILE A 94 14.69 -7.21 4.48
CA ILE A 94 14.07 -6.97 3.17
C ILE A 94 13.07 -8.08 2.85
N GLU A 95 13.48 -9.34 3.00
CA GLU A 95 12.62 -10.50 2.77
C GLU A 95 11.40 -10.47 3.70
N THR A 96 11.63 -10.17 4.98
CA THR A 96 10.57 -10.03 5.99
C THR A 96 9.60 -8.90 5.62
N LEU A 97 10.11 -7.75 5.15
CA LEU A 97 9.29 -6.63 4.72
C LEU A 97 8.41 -7.02 3.51
N ILE A 98 8.99 -7.69 2.51
CA ILE A 98 8.25 -8.20 1.34
C ILE A 98 7.14 -9.17 1.77
N LEU A 99 7.42 -10.09 2.71
CA LEU A 99 6.41 -10.99 3.27
C LEU A 99 5.26 -10.23 3.93
N GLY A 100 5.55 -9.12 4.63
CA GLY A 100 4.54 -8.23 5.17
C GLY A 100 3.64 -7.64 4.08
N TYR A 101 4.24 -7.13 3.00
CA TYR A 101 3.52 -6.59 1.85
C TYR A 101 2.63 -7.62 1.13
N MET A 102 2.95 -8.93 1.19
CA MET A 102 2.09 -9.99 0.61
C MET A 102 0.70 -10.07 1.27
N PHE A 103 0.56 -9.60 2.50
CA PHE A 103 -0.74 -9.56 3.19
C PHE A 103 -1.58 -8.33 2.82
N GLU A 104 -0.99 -7.28 2.23
CA GLU A 104 -1.72 -6.07 1.86
C GLU A 104 -2.83 -6.32 0.82
N PRO A 105 -2.60 -7.04 -0.29
CA PRO A 105 -3.68 -7.34 -1.23
C PRO A 105 -4.81 -8.16 -0.60
N LEU A 106 -4.49 -9.06 0.34
CA LEU A 106 -5.50 -9.83 1.06
C LEU A 106 -6.38 -8.93 1.93
N ALA A 107 -5.79 -7.97 2.64
CA ALA A 107 -6.55 -6.93 3.35
C ALA A 107 -7.36 -6.05 2.37
N GLY A 108 -6.77 -5.74 1.21
CA GLY A 108 -7.34 -4.95 0.12
C GLY A 108 -8.63 -5.53 -0.48
N ILE A 109 -8.85 -6.85 -0.36
CA ILE A 109 -10.11 -7.51 -0.81
C ILE A 109 -11.33 -6.86 -0.15
N SER A 110 -11.26 -6.55 1.15
CA SER A 110 -12.37 -5.90 1.86
C SER A 110 -12.70 -4.52 1.29
N ILE A 111 -11.66 -3.73 0.96
CA ILE A 111 -11.81 -2.39 0.38
C ILE A 111 -12.38 -2.52 -1.03
N TYR A 112 -11.80 -3.38 -1.85
CA TYR A 112 -12.24 -3.64 -3.22
C TYR A 112 -13.73 -4.00 -3.29
N LEU A 113 -14.18 -5.01 -2.54
CA LEU A 113 -15.58 -5.44 -2.55
C LEU A 113 -16.55 -4.35 -2.08
N SER A 114 -16.09 -3.48 -1.17
CA SER A 114 -16.87 -2.36 -0.64
C SER A 114 -17.01 -1.22 -1.65
N LEU A 115 -15.95 -0.96 -2.43
CA LEU A 115 -15.89 0.11 -3.42
C LEU A 115 -16.36 -0.31 -4.82
N TYR A 116 -16.37 -1.60 -5.12
CA TYR A 116 -16.76 -2.15 -6.42
C TYR A 116 -18.16 -1.68 -6.86
N ASN A 117 -19.10 -1.62 -5.91
CA ASN A 117 -20.47 -1.15 -6.18
C ASN A 117 -20.55 0.38 -6.34
N VAL A 118 -19.52 1.13 -5.94
CA VAL A 118 -19.44 2.58 -6.12
C VAL A 118 -18.88 2.92 -7.49
N ASN A 119 -17.73 2.33 -7.84
CA ASN A 119 -17.14 2.44 -9.16
C ASN A 119 -16.26 1.22 -9.44
N LYS A 120 -16.71 0.36 -10.36
CA LYS A 120 -16.03 -0.89 -10.74
C LYS A 120 -14.64 -0.63 -11.29
N LEU A 121 -14.51 0.27 -12.27
CA LEU A 121 -13.25 0.55 -12.95
C LEU A 121 -12.18 1.02 -11.97
N PHE A 122 -12.48 2.05 -11.17
CA PHE A 122 -11.48 2.64 -10.27
C PHE A 122 -11.12 1.71 -9.11
N SER A 123 -12.08 0.94 -8.61
CA SER A 123 -11.83 -0.09 -7.61
C SER A 123 -10.94 -1.20 -8.15
N SER A 124 -11.15 -1.62 -9.41
CA SER A 124 -10.31 -2.61 -10.08
C SER A 124 -8.90 -2.07 -10.32
N LEU A 125 -8.73 -0.83 -10.79
CA LEU A 125 -7.41 -0.22 -10.95
C LEU A 125 -6.65 -0.18 -9.63
N PHE A 126 -7.31 0.25 -8.55
CA PHE A 126 -6.72 0.24 -7.20
C PHE A 126 -6.27 -1.17 -6.80
N PHE A 127 -7.16 -2.15 -6.89
CA PHE A 127 -6.89 -3.50 -6.38
C PHE A 127 -5.86 -4.27 -7.22
N TYR A 128 -6.00 -4.28 -8.55
CA TYR A 128 -5.05 -4.97 -9.42
C TYR A 128 -3.72 -4.25 -9.51
N GLY A 129 -3.70 -2.92 -9.44
CA GLY A 129 -2.47 -2.16 -9.28
C GLY A 129 -1.71 -2.57 -8.01
N ALA A 130 -2.42 -2.71 -6.88
CA ALA A 130 -1.83 -3.19 -5.63
C ALA A 130 -1.29 -4.62 -5.74
N LEU A 131 -1.99 -5.53 -6.43
CA LEU A 131 -1.49 -6.89 -6.70
C LEU A 131 -0.21 -6.88 -7.53
N ILE A 132 -0.18 -6.11 -8.63
CA ILE A 132 0.99 -5.98 -9.49
C ILE A 132 2.16 -5.40 -8.71
N TYR A 133 1.91 -4.37 -7.91
CA TYR A 133 2.90 -3.78 -7.00
C TYR A 133 3.53 -4.84 -6.10
N THR A 134 2.70 -5.59 -5.35
CA THR A 134 3.18 -6.59 -4.39
C THR A 134 3.93 -7.74 -5.05
N ILE A 135 3.45 -8.24 -6.20
CA ILE A 135 4.14 -9.28 -6.97
C ILE A 135 5.45 -8.75 -7.56
N GLY A 136 5.49 -7.46 -7.92
CA GLY A 136 6.69 -6.80 -8.42
C GLY A 136 7.81 -6.68 -7.40
N LEU A 137 7.50 -6.60 -6.10
CA LEU A 137 8.51 -6.34 -5.06
C LEU A 137 9.65 -7.37 -5.07
N PRO A 138 9.39 -8.69 -5.06
CA PRO A 138 10.43 -9.71 -5.26
C PRO A 138 11.23 -9.55 -6.56
N MET A 139 10.64 -8.96 -7.60
CA MET A 139 11.28 -8.84 -8.92
C MET A 139 12.46 -7.86 -8.94
N TYR A 140 12.63 -7.03 -7.89
CA TYR A 140 13.86 -6.26 -7.70
C TYR A 140 15.10 -7.16 -7.58
N LEU A 141 14.95 -8.41 -7.11
CA LEU A 141 16.05 -9.38 -7.01
C LEU A 141 16.61 -9.80 -8.38
N ILE A 142 15.81 -9.63 -9.45
CA ILE A 142 16.14 -10.00 -10.82
C ILE A 142 16.11 -8.80 -11.78
N ASN A 143 16.31 -7.58 -11.26
CA ASN A 143 16.34 -6.32 -12.02
C ASN A 143 15.05 -5.98 -12.79
N LEU A 144 13.90 -6.50 -12.36
CA LEU A 144 12.57 -6.20 -12.92
C LEU A 144 11.72 -5.36 -11.97
N GLY A 145 12.36 -4.54 -11.13
CA GLY A 145 11.69 -3.67 -10.14
C GLY A 145 10.69 -2.66 -10.75
N ILE A 146 10.81 -2.36 -12.05
CA ILE A 146 9.87 -1.51 -12.80
C ILE A 146 8.42 -2.02 -12.72
N VAL A 147 8.21 -3.33 -12.52
CA VAL A 147 6.87 -3.91 -12.35
C VAL A 147 6.19 -3.37 -11.08
N SER A 148 6.94 -3.24 -9.98
CA SER A 148 6.42 -2.65 -8.74
C SER A 148 6.03 -1.20 -8.93
N VAL A 149 6.88 -0.43 -9.62
CA VAL A 149 6.66 0.99 -9.92
C VAL A 149 5.38 1.16 -10.74
N ALA A 150 5.22 0.38 -11.82
CA ALA A 150 4.03 0.41 -12.65
C ALA A 150 2.76 0.03 -11.86
N GLY A 151 2.84 -1.00 -11.01
CA GLY A 151 1.76 -1.40 -10.12
C GLY A 151 1.34 -0.27 -9.15
N ASP A 152 2.30 0.40 -8.52
CA ASP A 152 2.03 1.50 -7.61
C ASP A 152 1.38 2.70 -8.32
N VAL A 153 1.84 3.04 -9.52
CA VAL A 153 1.23 4.10 -10.35
C VAL A 153 -0.23 3.76 -10.69
N ILE A 154 -0.50 2.54 -11.16
CA ILE A 154 -1.87 2.09 -11.49
C ILE A 154 -2.76 2.16 -10.24
N LYS A 155 -2.26 1.66 -9.10
CA LYS A 155 -2.94 1.72 -7.80
C LYS A 155 -3.27 3.16 -7.40
N MET A 156 -2.30 4.06 -7.54
CA MET A 156 -2.42 5.47 -7.20
C MET A 156 -3.47 6.18 -8.07
N ILE A 157 -3.49 5.92 -9.37
CA ILE A 157 -4.53 6.41 -10.29
C ILE A 157 -5.92 5.92 -9.83
N GLY A 158 -6.05 4.63 -9.53
CA GLY A 158 -7.30 4.06 -9.02
C GLY A 158 -7.79 4.75 -7.73
N LEU A 159 -6.90 4.95 -6.76
CA LEU A 159 -7.21 5.67 -5.52
C LEU A 159 -7.63 7.12 -5.77
N PHE A 160 -6.89 7.85 -6.59
CA PHE A 160 -7.18 9.24 -6.91
C PHE A 160 -8.58 9.37 -7.52
N MET A 161 -8.90 8.53 -8.49
CA MET A 161 -10.20 8.56 -9.18
C MET A 161 -11.36 8.16 -8.25
N LEU A 162 -11.14 7.23 -7.31
CA LEU A 162 -12.12 6.91 -6.27
C LEU A 162 -12.40 8.10 -5.33
N ILE A 163 -11.35 8.81 -4.91
CA ILE A 163 -11.45 10.00 -4.05
C ILE A 163 -12.23 11.10 -4.79
N MET A 164 -11.87 11.40 -6.04
CA MET A 164 -12.52 12.44 -6.85
C MET A 164 -13.99 12.12 -7.16
N SER A 165 -14.30 10.86 -7.47
CA SER A 165 -15.68 10.42 -7.69
C SER A 165 -16.56 10.66 -6.46
N PHE A 166 -16.01 10.47 -5.26
CA PHE A 166 -16.75 10.71 -4.03
C PHE A 166 -16.90 12.19 -3.70
N TYR A 167 -15.84 12.99 -3.88
CA TYR A 167 -15.88 14.43 -3.67
C TYR A 167 -16.99 15.09 -4.51
N THR A 168 -17.10 14.68 -5.78
CA THR A 168 -18.11 15.18 -6.71
C THR A 168 -19.53 14.84 -6.25
N LYS A 169 -19.79 13.60 -5.82
CA LYS A 169 -21.13 13.21 -5.30
C LYS A 169 -21.54 13.96 -4.03
N ARG A 170 -20.59 14.39 -3.19
CA ARG A 170 -20.86 15.15 -1.96
C ARG A 170 -21.25 16.62 -2.21
N ARG A 171 -20.92 17.20 -3.38
CA ARG A 171 -21.28 18.59 -3.73
C ARG A 171 -22.64 18.71 -4.43
N VAL A 172 -23.19 17.60 -4.91
CA VAL A 172 -24.45 17.57 -5.68
C VAL A 172 -25.66 17.22 -4.80
N LEU A 173 -25.41 16.86 -3.53
CA LEU A 173 -26.40 16.64 -2.46
C LEU A 173 -26.31 17.78 -1.45
#